data_AF-A0A953WWH1-F1
#
_entry.id   AF-A0A953WWH1-F1
#
_cell.length_a   1.000
_cell.length_b   1.000
_cell.length_c   1.000
_cell.angle_alpha   90.00
_cell.angle_beta   90.00
_cell.angle_gamma   90.00
#
_symmetry.space_group_name_H-M   'P 1'
#
loop_
_entity.id
_entity.type
_entity.pdbx_description
1 polymer ?
#
loop_
_entity_poly.entity_id
_entity_poly.type
_entity_poly.pdbx_seq_one_letter_code
_entity_poly.pdbx_strand_id
1 'polypeptide(L)'
;MSEGRNSMGRTLIHSGEPLSEGNLHGLILYDAASSPCARRVRIALLEKELDWDTVSVNLGGLEQRSADFLALNPNGVVPVLAHGERVIFESGVINEYLDVAFPSHPLFPSDARLRARVRMWQAMELEMAKTFRPLMYQRVLGPLTHISRTLDEALAIARKSSVDPFDIEWASRVWSMTVLSPEEERHVEMVLLDWLGHVERALTDSRFLVGDSFTYADLAVFPRVEMYANGGLSIEPSQFPETVRWMLEVSQRPSVISSLPEEAAKSAELARSPFLAKIRKHLATPVAYRDDAFSEELQQFAAGMREKQKIDAQLAGEISPRKLPQPTLGPIAPESKLESPAVGLPAKTLVLFGADGSPHTKRIVDLMTLLGLEFEYQSVDLARNENMTPRIRAISPLGKLPVLVADGMAIFDSGTIADFLLSQAPNSIRPAPRSDVRIAEERMWLAHEAGIHKEVAIVLGDHKDPDGNVHKPPLAVRQVEFASARLRTAFEKVSAALNDRSFLMGAAISFVDLAWSSRLENLRSTAIGEQLLTLKNIPEWQERVAREVDSRTSVPG
;
A
#
# COMPACT_ATOMS: atom_id res chain seq x y z
N MET A 1 -38.15 5.39 -11.93
CA MET A 1 -38.04 5.94 -10.57
C MET A 1 -37.25 4.93 -9.75
N SER A 2 -35.93 5.06 -9.71
CA SER A 2 -35.04 4.25 -8.89
C SER A 2 -34.83 4.97 -7.56
N GLU A 3 -35.52 4.53 -6.52
CA GLU A 3 -35.18 4.94 -5.16
C GLU A 3 -33.70 4.58 -4.89
N GLY A 4 -32.96 5.55 -4.37
CA GLY A 4 -31.51 5.55 -4.35
C GLY A 4 -30.90 4.34 -3.63
N ARG A 5 -30.08 3.56 -4.37
CA ARG A 5 -29.09 2.67 -3.74
C ARG A 5 -28.14 3.55 -2.94
N ASN A 6 -28.30 3.55 -1.62
CA ASN A 6 -27.38 4.24 -0.73
C ASN A 6 -26.03 3.48 -0.79
N SER A 7 -25.00 4.17 -1.25
CA SER A 7 -23.92 3.62 -2.07
C SER A 7 -22.76 2.96 -1.32
N MET A 8 -22.94 2.52 -0.07
CA MET A 8 -21.85 1.95 0.75
C MET A 8 -22.24 0.74 1.63
N GLY A 9 -23.36 0.09 1.33
CA GLY A 9 -23.77 -1.11 2.09
C GLY A 9 -24.20 -0.83 3.53
N ARG A 10 -24.57 -1.88 4.27
CA ARG A 10 -24.83 -1.76 5.71
C ARG A 10 -23.53 -1.85 6.49
N THR A 11 -23.43 -1.09 7.58
CA THR A 11 -22.34 -1.27 8.55
C THR A 11 -22.60 -2.46 9.46
N LEU A 12 -21.70 -3.44 9.45
CA LEU A 12 -21.69 -4.60 10.35
C LEU A 12 -20.90 -4.27 11.61
N ILE A 13 -21.51 -4.50 12.78
CA ILE A 13 -20.93 -4.11 14.08
C ILE A 13 -20.45 -5.35 14.84
N HIS A 14 -21.18 -6.46 14.77
CA HIS A 14 -20.93 -7.67 15.52
C HIS A 14 -20.66 -8.87 14.62
N SER A 15 -19.80 -9.78 15.11
CA SER A 15 -19.56 -11.05 14.42
C SER A 15 -20.80 -11.92 14.41
N GLY A 16 -21.10 -12.52 13.25
CA GLY A 16 -22.30 -13.33 13.03
C GLY A 16 -23.55 -12.53 12.63
N GLU A 17 -23.48 -11.21 12.47
CA GLU A 17 -24.55 -10.47 11.78
C GLU A 17 -24.74 -11.04 10.36
N PRO A 18 -25.98 -11.36 9.93
CA PRO A 18 -26.22 -11.76 8.56
C PRO A 18 -25.89 -10.61 7.62
N LEU A 19 -25.40 -10.95 6.43
CA LEU A 19 -25.23 -9.99 5.35
C LEU A 19 -26.58 -9.33 5.03
N SER A 20 -26.53 -8.10 4.56
CA SER A 20 -27.72 -7.38 4.14
C SER A 20 -28.45 -8.12 3.02
N GLU A 21 -29.78 -8.06 2.97
CA GLU A 21 -30.57 -8.64 1.87
C GLU A 21 -30.14 -8.09 0.50
N GLY A 22 -29.63 -6.86 0.45
CA GLY A 22 -29.08 -6.23 -0.77
C GLY A 22 -27.64 -6.62 -1.10
N ASN A 23 -26.93 -7.35 -0.25
CA ASN A 23 -25.56 -7.81 -0.52
C ASN A 23 -25.58 -9.09 -1.36
N LEU A 24 -25.87 -8.92 -2.65
CA LEU A 24 -26.03 -10.04 -3.60
C LEU A 24 -24.71 -10.75 -3.92
N HIS A 25 -23.57 -10.14 -3.59
CA HIS A 25 -22.24 -10.62 -3.96
C HIS A 25 -21.47 -11.23 -2.80
N GLY A 26 -22.01 -11.23 -1.57
CA GLY A 26 -21.34 -11.81 -0.41
C GLY A 26 -20.04 -11.09 -0.02
N LEU A 27 -19.95 -9.79 -0.29
CA LEU A 27 -18.74 -8.98 -0.10
C LEU A 27 -18.79 -8.21 1.22
N ILE A 28 -17.69 -8.18 1.96
CA ILE A 28 -17.51 -7.35 3.16
C ILE A 28 -16.24 -6.52 3.01
N LEU A 29 -16.34 -5.20 3.10
CA LEU A 29 -15.21 -4.29 3.09
C LEU A 29 -14.89 -3.80 4.50
N TYR A 30 -13.70 -4.15 5.01
CA TYR A 30 -13.14 -3.53 6.21
C TYR A 30 -12.55 -2.17 5.81
N ASP A 31 -13.30 -1.12 6.10
CA ASP A 31 -13.11 0.24 5.60
C ASP A 31 -12.66 1.19 6.71
N ALA A 32 -12.05 2.30 6.32
CA ALA A 32 -12.00 3.50 7.12
C ALA A 32 -12.41 4.69 6.24
N ALA A 33 -13.45 5.41 6.63
CA ALA A 33 -14.15 6.39 5.80
C ALA A 33 -13.23 7.38 5.06
N SER A 34 -12.19 7.89 5.74
CA SER A 34 -11.23 8.87 5.20
C SER A 34 -9.99 8.26 4.53
N SER A 35 -9.90 6.93 4.43
CA SER A 35 -8.74 6.25 3.84
C SER A 35 -8.76 6.36 2.32
N PRO A 36 -7.73 6.93 1.68
CA PRO A 36 -7.64 6.95 0.22
C PRO A 36 -7.52 5.53 -0.35
N CYS A 37 -6.80 4.64 0.32
CA CYS A 37 -6.64 3.25 -0.12
C CYS A 37 -7.98 2.48 -0.06
N ALA A 38 -8.82 2.75 0.94
CA ALA A 38 -10.14 2.13 1.00
C ALA A 38 -11.13 2.79 0.01
N ARG A 39 -10.99 4.11 -0.23
CA ARG A 39 -11.74 4.80 -1.29
C ARG A 39 -11.49 4.21 -2.67
N ARG A 40 -10.27 3.76 -2.98
CA ARG A 40 -9.99 2.99 -4.22
C ARG A 40 -10.89 1.78 -4.37
N VAL A 41 -11.02 0.99 -3.29
CA VAL A 41 -11.85 -0.22 -3.32
C VAL A 41 -13.31 0.14 -3.47
N ARG A 42 -13.80 1.17 -2.76
CA ARG A 42 -15.17 1.69 -2.93
C ARG A 42 -15.44 2.13 -4.37
N ILE A 43 -14.53 2.90 -4.99
CA ILE A 43 -14.66 3.29 -6.40
C ILE A 43 -14.73 2.05 -7.29
N ALA A 44 -13.86 1.05 -7.09
CA ALA A 44 -13.87 -0.16 -7.89
C ALA A 44 -15.16 -0.97 -7.73
N LEU A 45 -15.65 -1.14 -6.51
CA LEU A 45 -16.94 -1.81 -6.24
C LEU A 45 -18.09 -1.07 -6.97
N LEU A 46 -18.09 0.26 -6.94
CA LEU A 46 -19.11 1.09 -7.60
C LEU A 46 -19.01 1.06 -9.14
N GLU A 47 -17.81 1.16 -9.71
CA GLU A 47 -17.59 1.04 -11.17
C GLU A 47 -18.01 -0.33 -11.70
N LYS A 48 -17.89 -1.36 -10.86
CA LYS A 48 -18.23 -2.75 -11.21
C LYS A 48 -19.66 -3.13 -10.80
N GLU A 49 -20.43 -2.18 -10.25
CA GLU A 49 -21.81 -2.36 -9.81
C GLU A 49 -22.00 -3.50 -8.78
N LEU A 50 -21.01 -3.67 -7.91
CA LEU A 50 -21.00 -4.70 -6.87
C LEU A 50 -21.65 -4.17 -5.59
N ASP A 51 -22.46 -5.00 -4.96
CA ASP A 51 -23.06 -4.73 -3.66
C ASP A 51 -22.18 -5.35 -2.55
N TRP A 52 -21.99 -4.63 -1.44
CA TRP A 52 -21.16 -5.07 -0.30
C TRP A 52 -21.75 -4.60 1.03
N ASP A 53 -21.23 -5.14 2.14
CA ASP A 53 -21.40 -4.62 3.49
C ASP A 53 -20.07 -4.09 4.05
N THR A 54 -20.11 -3.20 5.05
CA THR A 54 -18.92 -2.53 5.56
C THR A 54 -18.64 -2.84 7.03
N VAL A 55 -17.38 -3.10 7.36
CA VAL A 55 -16.88 -3.08 8.74
C VAL A 55 -16.03 -1.83 8.92
N SER A 56 -16.51 -0.84 9.67
CA SER A 56 -15.73 0.37 9.95
C SER A 56 -14.60 0.08 10.95
N VAL A 57 -13.36 0.37 10.57
CA VAL A 57 -12.16 0.21 11.39
C VAL A 57 -11.71 1.57 11.94
N ASN A 58 -11.60 1.68 13.26
CA ASN A 58 -11.17 2.90 13.94
C ASN A 58 -9.64 3.07 13.89
N LEU A 59 -9.16 3.79 12.87
CA LEU A 59 -7.74 4.10 12.73
C LEU A 59 -7.19 5.03 13.81
N GLY A 60 -8.03 5.90 14.38
CA GLY A 60 -7.63 6.83 15.44
C GLY A 60 -7.36 6.15 16.79
N GLY A 61 -8.03 5.02 17.02
CA GLY A 61 -7.79 4.12 18.16
C GLY A 61 -6.81 2.99 17.85
N LEU A 62 -6.20 2.97 16.65
CA LEU A 62 -5.33 1.88 16.19
C LEU A 62 -6.01 0.49 16.12
N GLU A 63 -7.33 0.39 15.85
CA GLU A 63 -8.05 -0.91 15.79
C GLU A 63 -7.43 -1.86 14.73
N GLN A 64 -6.79 -1.32 13.68
CA GLN A 64 -6.03 -2.09 12.69
C GLN A 64 -4.78 -2.79 13.25
N ARG A 65 -4.41 -2.51 14.50
CA ARG A 65 -3.33 -3.19 15.23
C ARG A 65 -3.84 -4.25 16.21
N SER A 66 -5.16 -4.37 16.37
CA SER A 66 -5.76 -5.42 17.21
C SER A 66 -5.43 -6.82 16.68
N ALA A 67 -5.43 -7.81 17.57
CA ALA A 67 -5.19 -9.21 17.18
C ALA A 67 -6.18 -9.69 16.11
N ASP A 68 -7.46 -9.33 16.23
CA ASP A 68 -8.51 -9.68 15.27
C ASP A 68 -8.24 -9.09 13.88
N PHE A 69 -7.79 -7.83 13.79
CA PHE A 69 -7.48 -7.23 12.49
C PHE A 69 -6.17 -7.77 11.91
N LEU A 70 -5.15 -7.98 12.74
CA LEU A 70 -3.86 -8.54 12.30
C LEU A 70 -3.98 -10.00 11.82
N ALA A 71 -5.00 -10.73 12.30
CA ALA A 71 -5.37 -12.03 11.77
C ALA A 71 -5.90 -11.94 10.33
N LEU A 72 -6.60 -10.86 9.97
CA LEU A 72 -7.09 -10.60 8.61
C LEU A 72 -5.99 -10.02 7.70
N ASN A 73 -5.25 -9.02 8.18
CA ASN A 73 -4.15 -8.40 7.45
C ASN A 73 -2.92 -8.23 8.37
N PRO A 74 -1.84 -8.99 8.16
CA PRO A 74 -0.65 -8.90 9.00
C PRO A 74 0.09 -7.57 8.91
N ASN A 75 -0.11 -6.80 7.84
CA ASN A 75 0.48 -5.48 7.70
C ASN A 75 -0.23 -4.43 8.58
N GLY A 76 -1.42 -4.75 9.08
CA GLY A 76 -2.21 -3.89 9.96
C GLY A 76 -2.64 -2.59 9.29
N VAL A 77 -3.13 -2.69 8.04
CA VAL A 77 -3.64 -1.57 7.25
C VAL A 77 -4.99 -1.90 6.62
N VAL A 78 -5.82 -0.88 6.42
CA VAL A 78 -7.05 -0.96 5.63
C VAL A 78 -6.76 -0.58 4.17
N PRO A 79 -7.53 -1.08 3.18
CA PRO A 79 -8.70 -1.96 3.32
C PRO A 79 -8.37 -3.45 3.40
N VAL A 80 -9.36 -4.24 3.84
CA VAL A 80 -9.45 -5.70 3.65
C VAL A 80 -10.80 -6.00 3.01
N LEU A 81 -10.86 -6.93 2.06
CA LEU A 81 -12.08 -7.45 1.48
C LEU A 81 -12.27 -8.91 1.91
N ALA A 82 -13.46 -9.24 2.41
CA ALA A 82 -13.90 -10.62 2.51
C ALA A 82 -14.89 -10.95 1.38
N HIS A 83 -14.74 -12.13 0.78
CA HIS A 83 -15.69 -12.71 -0.18
C HIS A 83 -15.94 -14.17 0.21
N GLY A 84 -17.06 -14.43 0.90
CA GLY A 84 -17.27 -15.69 1.61
C GLY A 84 -16.18 -15.90 2.67
N GLU A 85 -15.47 -17.03 2.61
CA GLU A 85 -14.35 -17.38 3.49
C GLU A 85 -13.02 -16.69 3.15
N ARG A 86 -12.93 -16.09 1.96
CA ARG A 86 -11.67 -15.55 1.44
C ARG A 86 -11.41 -14.18 2.03
N VAL A 87 -10.21 -13.98 2.57
CA VAL A 87 -9.72 -12.67 3.02
C VAL A 87 -8.66 -12.19 2.04
N ILE A 88 -8.83 -10.96 1.55
CA ILE A 88 -7.95 -10.34 0.57
C ILE A 88 -7.55 -8.97 1.11
N PHE A 89 -6.25 -8.73 1.25
CA PHE A 89 -5.72 -7.47 1.79
C PHE A 89 -4.81 -6.76 0.79
N GLU A 90 -4.62 -5.46 1.03
CA GLU A 90 -4.04 -4.46 0.12
C GLU A 90 -4.97 -4.00 -1.02
N SER A 91 -5.18 -2.69 -1.13
CA SER A 91 -6.12 -2.10 -2.11
C SER A 91 -5.80 -2.42 -3.58
N GLY A 92 -4.52 -2.59 -3.93
CA GLY A 92 -4.11 -3.00 -5.28
C GLY A 92 -4.48 -4.44 -5.60
N VAL A 93 -4.32 -5.33 -4.61
CA VAL A 93 -4.63 -6.76 -4.73
C VAL A 93 -6.14 -6.98 -4.74
N ILE A 94 -6.86 -6.30 -3.85
CA ILE A 94 -8.32 -6.34 -3.80
C ILE A 94 -8.92 -5.93 -5.13
N ASN A 95 -8.47 -4.82 -5.71
CA ASN A 95 -9.08 -4.34 -6.96
C ASN A 95 -8.67 -5.14 -8.18
N GLU A 96 -7.47 -5.72 -8.21
CA GLU A 96 -7.13 -6.71 -9.25
C GLU A 96 -7.99 -7.98 -9.11
N TYR A 97 -8.18 -8.47 -7.87
CA TYR A 97 -9.08 -9.59 -7.60
C TYR A 97 -10.51 -9.30 -8.09
N LEU A 98 -11.06 -8.14 -7.73
CA LEU A 98 -12.39 -7.72 -8.17
C LEU A 98 -12.47 -7.67 -9.70
N ASP A 99 -11.43 -7.18 -10.37
CA ASP A 99 -11.42 -7.07 -11.84
C ASP A 99 -11.44 -8.43 -12.54
N VAL A 100 -10.76 -9.42 -11.97
CA VAL A 100 -10.75 -10.79 -12.49
C VAL A 100 -12.03 -11.55 -12.14
N ALA A 101 -12.47 -11.48 -10.87
CA ALA A 101 -13.63 -12.22 -10.37
C ALA A 101 -14.95 -11.71 -10.95
N PHE A 102 -15.02 -10.42 -11.30
CA PHE A 102 -16.18 -9.76 -11.87
C PHE A 102 -15.79 -9.08 -13.20
N PRO A 103 -15.70 -9.80 -14.33
CA PRO A 103 -15.07 -9.29 -15.56
C PRO A 103 -15.82 -8.16 -16.27
N SER A 104 -17.06 -7.86 -15.86
CA SER A 104 -17.81 -6.70 -16.35
C SER A 104 -17.11 -5.39 -15.95
N HIS A 105 -17.10 -4.41 -16.86
CA HIS A 105 -16.45 -3.09 -16.65
C HIS A 105 -14.97 -3.22 -16.21
N PRO A 106 -14.07 -3.67 -17.12
CA PRO A 106 -12.68 -3.93 -16.79
C PRO A 106 -11.94 -2.65 -16.40
N LEU A 107 -11.21 -2.70 -15.29
CA LEU A 107 -10.36 -1.62 -14.78
C LEU A 107 -8.89 -1.80 -15.21
N PHE A 108 -8.50 -3.01 -15.62
CA PHE A 108 -7.21 -3.27 -16.22
C PHE A 108 -7.35 -3.51 -17.73
N PRO A 109 -6.52 -2.87 -18.57
CA PRO A 109 -6.44 -3.20 -19.99
C PRO A 109 -6.09 -4.69 -20.21
N SER A 110 -6.45 -5.25 -21.36
CA SER A 110 -6.04 -6.62 -21.72
C SER A 110 -4.60 -6.69 -22.25
N ASP A 111 -4.12 -5.61 -22.87
CA ASP A 111 -2.74 -5.52 -23.38
C ASP A 111 -1.71 -5.50 -22.25
N ALA A 112 -0.69 -6.36 -22.34
CA ALA A 112 0.31 -6.54 -21.30
C ALA A 112 1.15 -5.27 -21.02
N ARG A 113 1.44 -4.47 -22.06
CA ARG A 113 2.18 -3.21 -21.89
C ARG A 113 1.32 -2.17 -21.18
N LEU A 114 0.06 -2.04 -21.56
CA LEU A 114 -0.87 -1.15 -20.87
C LEU A 114 -1.13 -1.60 -19.42
N ARG A 115 -1.25 -2.91 -19.14
CA ARG A 115 -1.29 -3.42 -17.75
C ARG A 115 -0.04 -3.06 -16.97
N ALA A 116 1.14 -3.20 -17.56
CA ALA A 116 2.40 -2.80 -16.92
C ALA A 116 2.40 -1.29 -16.61
N ARG A 117 1.90 -0.43 -17.52
CA ARG A 117 1.73 1.01 -17.24
C ARG A 117 0.78 1.27 -16.07
N VAL A 118 -0.35 0.56 -16.01
CA VAL A 118 -1.29 0.67 -14.89
C VAL A 118 -0.58 0.33 -13.58
N ARG A 119 0.15 -0.79 -13.52
CA ARG A 119 0.89 -1.21 -12.32
C ARG A 119 1.99 -0.27 -11.90
N MET A 120 2.74 0.29 -12.85
CA MET A 120 3.74 1.32 -12.58
C MET A 120 3.12 2.55 -11.91
N TRP A 121 1.91 2.96 -12.30
CA TRP A 121 1.17 4.01 -11.58
C TRP A 121 0.78 3.61 -10.16
N GLN A 122 0.41 2.35 -9.92
CA GLN A 122 0.15 1.85 -8.57
C GLN A 122 1.42 1.94 -7.70
N ALA A 123 2.57 1.52 -8.24
CA ALA A 123 3.85 1.56 -7.55
C ALA A 123 4.30 3.00 -7.26
N MET A 124 4.14 3.90 -8.24
CA MET A 124 4.43 5.33 -8.05
C MET A 124 3.52 5.98 -7.02
N GLU A 125 2.23 5.64 -7.00
CA GLU A 125 1.30 6.13 -5.99
C GLU A 125 1.71 5.64 -4.61
N LEU A 126 2.12 4.37 -4.45
CA LEU A 126 2.52 3.82 -3.16
C LEU A 126 3.72 4.58 -2.57
N GLU A 127 4.69 4.96 -3.40
CA GLU A 127 5.81 5.79 -2.96
C GLU A 127 5.35 7.20 -2.58
N MET A 128 4.48 7.80 -3.39
CA MET A 128 3.92 9.11 -3.09
C MET A 128 3.06 9.11 -1.81
N ALA A 129 2.34 8.02 -1.52
CA ALA A 129 1.63 7.82 -0.28
C ALA A 129 2.54 7.84 0.95
N LYS A 130 3.74 7.25 0.85
CA LYS A 130 4.73 7.25 1.92
C LYS A 130 5.28 8.65 2.18
N THR A 131 5.43 9.47 1.13
CA THR A 131 5.84 10.88 1.23
C THR A 131 4.73 11.79 1.77
N PHE A 132 3.50 11.61 1.30
CA PHE A 132 2.36 12.45 1.69
C PHE A 132 1.86 12.18 3.11
N ARG A 133 1.94 10.93 3.58
CA ARG A 133 1.40 10.53 4.89
C ARG A 133 2.00 11.35 6.05
N PRO A 134 3.33 11.49 6.21
CA PRO A 134 3.92 12.34 7.24
C PRO A 134 3.37 13.77 7.25
N LEU A 135 3.19 14.38 6.07
CA LEU A 135 2.63 15.73 5.93
C LEU A 135 1.19 15.82 6.46
N MET A 136 0.34 14.85 6.11
CA MET A 136 -1.03 14.78 6.62
C MET A 136 -1.09 14.64 8.14
N TYR A 137 -0.22 13.81 8.71
CA TYR A 137 -0.15 13.65 10.16
C TYR A 137 0.38 14.91 10.85
N GLN A 138 1.38 15.56 10.27
CA GLN A 138 1.95 16.81 10.78
C GLN A 138 0.93 17.96 10.76
N ARG A 139 0.19 18.13 9.65
CA ARG A 139 -0.64 19.32 9.41
C ARG A 139 -2.10 19.17 9.78
N VAL A 140 -2.62 17.95 9.83
CA VAL A 140 -4.05 17.71 10.03
C VAL A 140 -4.27 16.90 11.31
N LEU A 141 -3.78 15.67 11.36
CA LEU A 141 -4.09 14.79 12.48
C LEU A 141 -3.42 15.21 13.78
N GLY A 142 -2.20 15.75 13.73
CA GLY A 142 -1.47 16.24 14.90
C GLY A 142 -2.22 17.35 15.63
N PRO A 143 -2.52 18.49 14.97
CA PRO A 143 -3.28 19.58 15.58
C PRO A 143 -4.64 19.13 16.13
N LEU A 144 -5.39 18.31 15.39
CA LEU A 144 -6.71 17.83 15.84
C LEU A 144 -6.60 16.89 17.04
N THR A 145 -5.59 16.03 17.06
CA THR A 145 -5.34 15.14 18.20
C THR A 145 -4.91 15.96 19.42
N HIS A 146 -4.00 16.92 19.24
CA HIS A 146 -3.45 17.77 20.29
C HIS A 146 -4.52 18.53 21.06
N ILE A 147 -5.50 19.10 20.36
CA ILE A 147 -6.57 19.87 21.01
C ILE A 147 -7.64 18.97 21.66
N SER A 148 -7.83 17.75 21.16
CA SER A 148 -8.89 16.86 21.66
C SER A 148 -8.56 16.14 22.97
N ARG A 149 -7.27 15.98 23.29
CA ARG A 149 -6.80 15.14 24.40
C ARG A 149 -5.35 15.44 24.77
N THR A 150 -4.95 15.10 25.99
CA THR A 150 -3.57 15.24 26.44
C THR A 150 -2.64 14.19 25.81
N LEU A 151 -1.32 14.38 25.92
CA LEU A 151 -0.35 13.38 25.45
C LEU A 151 -0.53 12.05 26.17
N ASP A 152 -0.71 12.09 27.50
CA ASP A 152 -0.90 10.87 28.30
C ASP A 152 -2.16 10.11 27.86
N GLU A 153 -3.24 10.81 27.58
CA GLU A 153 -4.47 10.22 27.06
C GLU A 153 -4.26 9.62 25.65
N ALA A 154 -3.59 10.34 24.75
CA ALA A 154 -3.29 9.85 23.41
C ALA A 154 -2.45 8.55 23.45
N LEU A 155 -1.43 8.52 24.31
CA LEU A 155 -0.58 7.34 24.48
C LEU A 155 -1.32 6.21 25.20
N ALA A 156 -2.19 6.52 26.17
CA ALA A 156 -3.03 5.53 26.84
C ALA A 156 -4.00 4.84 25.85
N ILE A 157 -4.58 5.60 24.92
CA ILE A 157 -5.42 5.06 23.85
C ILE A 157 -4.59 4.18 22.91
N ALA A 158 -3.46 4.68 22.41
CA ALA A 158 -2.61 3.92 21.49
C ALA A 158 -2.16 2.57 22.08
N ARG A 159 -1.80 2.55 23.38
CA ARG A 159 -1.38 1.33 24.09
C ARG A 159 -2.47 0.28 24.27
N LYS A 160 -3.75 0.62 24.08
CA LYS A 160 -4.85 -0.36 24.12
C LYS A 160 -4.83 -1.29 22.91
N SER A 161 -4.29 -0.83 21.79
CA SER A 161 -4.32 -1.56 20.53
C SER A 161 -2.96 -1.89 19.96
N SER A 162 -1.87 -1.28 20.46
CA SER A 162 -0.51 -1.63 20.03
C SER A 162 0.49 -1.60 21.19
N VAL A 163 1.36 -2.61 21.21
CA VAL A 163 2.56 -2.65 22.06
C VAL A 163 3.84 -2.36 21.28
N ASP A 164 3.72 -2.08 19.97
CA ASP A 164 4.84 -1.76 19.08
C ASP A 164 5.45 -0.41 19.49
N PRO A 165 6.74 -0.36 19.89
CA PRO A 165 7.39 0.89 20.28
C PRO A 165 7.38 1.94 19.16
N PHE A 166 7.35 1.55 17.88
CA PHE A 166 7.24 2.48 16.76
C PHE A 166 5.86 3.10 16.65
N ASP A 167 4.79 2.36 16.91
CA ASP A 167 3.43 2.92 16.89
C ASP A 167 3.26 3.92 18.05
N ILE A 168 3.84 3.62 19.22
CA ILE A 168 3.80 4.52 20.39
C ILE A 168 4.65 5.77 20.17
N GLU A 169 5.86 5.64 19.62
CA GLU A 169 6.70 6.78 19.24
C GLU A 169 5.98 7.64 18.18
N TRP A 170 5.37 7.01 17.18
CA TRP A 170 4.60 7.71 16.16
C TRP A 170 3.44 8.51 16.77
N ALA A 171 2.63 7.90 17.65
CA ALA A 171 1.54 8.59 18.32
C ALA A 171 2.02 9.83 19.10
N SER A 172 3.17 9.72 19.78
CA SER A 172 3.81 10.84 20.48
C SER A 172 4.21 11.97 19.53
N ARG A 173 4.87 11.62 18.41
CA ARG A 173 5.30 12.59 17.39
C ARG A 173 4.13 13.29 16.72
N VAL A 174 3.05 12.56 16.43
CA VAL A 174 1.81 13.12 15.88
C VAL A 174 1.21 14.13 16.85
N TRP A 175 1.00 13.75 18.12
CA TRP A 175 0.44 14.66 19.13
C TRP A 175 1.31 15.91 19.34
N SER A 176 2.63 15.74 19.30
CA SER A 176 3.59 16.82 19.50
C SER A 176 3.86 17.65 18.24
N MET A 177 3.30 17.27 17.09
CA MET A 177 3.57 17.87 15.77
C MET A 177 5.08 17.89 15.44
N THR A 178 5.76 16.77 15.71
CA THR A 178 7.18 16.54 15.41
C THR A 178 7.37 15.40 14.41
N VAL A 179 6.36 15.16 13.56
CA VAL A 179 6.42 14.17 12.49
C VAL A 179 7.35 14.65 11.38
N LEU A 180 7.34 15.95 11.09
CA LEU A 180 8.27 16.63 10.19
C LEU A 180 8.71 17.94 10.84
N SER A 181 9.97 18.30 10.65
CA SER A 181 10.50 19.64 10.87
C SER A 181 10.05 20.59 9.75
N PRO A 182 10.17 21.92 9.94
CA PRO A 182 9.82 22.87 8.89
C PRO A 182 10.63 22.70 7.59
N GLU A 183 11.84 22.16 7.66
CA GLU A 183 12.66 21.86 6.47
C GLU A 183 12.16 20.61 5.76
N GLU A 184 11.92 19.53 6.50
CA GLU A 184 11.32 18.29 6.00
C GLU A 184 9.94 18.55 5.36
N GLU A 185 9.10 19.41 5.95
CA GLU A 185 7.82 19.80 5.36
C GLU A 185 8.02 20.41 3.96
N ARG A 186 8.94 21.39 3.82
CA ARG A 186 9.24 22.00 2.51
C ARG A 186 9.79 20.97 1.52
N HIS A 187 10.68 20.08 1.97
CA HIS A 187 11.21 19.02 1.12
C HIS A 187 10.11 18.09 0.62
N VAL A 188 9.24 17.62 1.51
CA VAL A 188 8.08 16.80 1.19
C VAL A 188 7.15 17.50 0.19
N GLU A 189 6.86 18.78 0.38
CA GLU A 189 6.07 19.56 -0.58
C GLU A 189 6.70 19.57 -1.97
N MET A 190 8.00 19.87 -2.07
CA MET A 190 8.71 19.87 -3.35
C MET A 190 8.66 18.50 -4.03
N VAL A 191 8.88 17.41 -3.29
CA VAL A 191 8.82 16.05 -3.83
C VAL A 191 7.42 15.71 -4.34
N LEU A 192 6.37 16.11 -3.62
CA LEU A 192 4.98 15.89 -4.04
C LEU A 192 4.62 16.70 -5.28
N LEU A 193 5.13 17.93 -5.42
CA LEU A 193 4.95 18.74 -6.62
C LEU A 193 5.74 18.20 -7.83
N ASP A 194 6.98 17.71 -7.64
CA ASP A 194 7.74 17.01 -8.69
C ASP A 194 6.98 15.76 -9.16
N TRP A 195 6.36 15.05 -8.20
CA TRP A 195 5.53 13.89 -8.49
C TRP A 195 4.31 14.24 -9.37
N LEU A 196 3.62 15.36 -9.11
CA LEU A 196 2.55 15.84 -9.99
C LEU A 196 3.04 16.16 -11.40
N GLY A 197 4.30 16.56 -11.58
CA GLY A 197 4.89 16.71 -12.91
C GLY A 197 4.87 15.42 -13.74
N HIS A 198 4.90 14.24 -13.10
CA HIS A 198 4.73 12.97 -13.81
C HIS A 198 3.28 12.72 -14.23
N VAL A 199 2.31 13.08 -13.38
CA VAL A 199 0.88 13.01 -13.70
C VAL A 199 0.56 13.93 -14.88
N GLU A 200 1.04 15.17 -14.81
CA GLU A 200 0.86 16.18 -15.87
C GLU A 200 1.36 15.70 -17.23
N ARG A 201 2.62 15.21 -17.27
CA ARG A 201 3.22 14.68 -18.51
C ARG A 201 2.44 13.51 -19.09
N ALA A 202 1.90 12.64 -18.24
CA ALA A 202 1.14 11.49 -18.70
C ALA A 202 -0.25 11.84 -19.24
N LEU A 203 -0.81 12.96 -18.79
CA LEU A 203 -2.11 13.47 -19.22
C LEU A 203 -2.01 14.45 -20.41
N THR A 204 -0.80 14.88 -20.80
CA THR A 204 -0.59 15.80 -21.92
C THR A 204 -1.13 15.24 -23.24
N ASP A 205 -0.87 13.96 -23.51
CA ASP A 205 -1.27 13.30 -24.75
C ASP A 205 -2.33 12.20 -24.52
N SER A 206 -3.01 12.21 -23.38
CA SER A 206 -3.98 11.16 -23.02
C SER A 206 -5.08 11.71 -22.13
N ARG A 207 -6.32 11.25 -22.37
CA ARG A 207 -7.46 11.67 -21.55
C ARG A 207 -7.32 11.23 -20.08
N PHE A 208 -6.80 10.02 -19.88
CA PHE A 208 -6.56 9.37 -18.58
C PHE A 208 -5.09 8.93 -18.45
N LEU A 209 -4.67 8.48 -17.26
CA LEU A 209 -3.27 8.13 -16.98
C LEU A 209 -2.71 7.00 -17.86
N VAL A 210 -3.59 6.15 -18.38
CA VAL A 210 -3.25 5.07 -19.32
C VAL A 210 -4.23 5.06 -20.49
N GLY A 211 -3.98 5.91 -21.48
CA GLY A 211 -4.76 5.99 -22.71
C GLY A 211 -6.06 6.79 -22.53
N ASP A 212 -7.10 6.42 -23.28
CA ASP A 212 -8.35 7.19 -23.35
C ASP A 212 -9.51 6.63 -22.52
N SER A 213 -9.25 5.57 -21.75
CA SER A 213 -10.22 4.93 -20.85
C SER A 213 -9.83 5.12 -19.40
N PHE A 214 -10.82 5.25 -18.52
CA PHE A 214 -10.60 5.23 -17.07
C PHE A 214 -10.12 3.84 -16.66
N THR A 215 -8.96 3.75 -16.02
CA THR A 215 -8.37 2.49 -15.58
C THR A 215 -8.10 2.50 -14.07
N TYR A 216 -7.59 1.39 -13.55
CA TYR A 216 -7.10 1.34 -12.19
C TYR A 216 -6.01 2.40 -11.92
N ALA A 217 -5.23 2.84 -12.93
CA ALA A 217 -4.22 3.89 -12.73
C ALA A 217 -4.86 5.17 -12.19
N ASP A 218 -5.95 5.61 -12.83
CA ASP A 218 -6.70 6.80 -12.44
C ASP A 218 -7.31 6.63 -11.05
N LEU A 219 -7.97 5.49 -10.84
CA LEU A 219 -8.56 5.12 -9.56
C LEU A 219 -7.52 5.10 -8.43
N ALA A 220 -6.29 4.65 -8.70
CA ALA A 220 -5.22 4.59 -7.70
C ALA A 220 -4.74 6.00 -7.32
N VAL A 221 -4.45 6.81 -8.32
CA VAL A 221 -3.80 8.11 -8.16
C VAL A 221 -4.78 9.19 -7.69
N PHE A 222 -6.00 9.22 -8.23
CA PHE A 222 -6.96 10.30 -8.01
C PHE A 222 -7.27 10.56 -6.52
N PRO A 223 -7.64 9.56 -5.69
CA PRO A 223 -7.96 9.82 -4.29
C PRO A 223 -6.80 10.45 -3.53
N ARG A 224 -5.56 10.20 -3.94
CA ARG A 224 -4.38 10.75 -3.29
C ARG A 224 -4.07 12.17 -3.75
N VAL A 225 -4.16 12.44 -5.04
CA VAL A 225 -3.99 13.80 -5.59
C VAL A 225 -5.07 14.73 -5.05
N GLU A 226 -6.32 14.29 -4.97
CA GLU A 226 -7.41 15.07 -4.37
C GLU A 226 -7.12 15.45 -2.90
N MET A 227 -6.45 14.56 -2.15
CA MET A 227 -6.07 14.83 -0.77
C MET A 227 -4.95 15.88 -0.62
N TYR A 228 -4.25 16.29 -1.66
CA TYR A 228 -3.17 17.29 -1.54
C TYR A 228 -3.65 18.57 -0.88
N ALA A 229 -4.87 19.01 -1.24
CA ALA A 229 -5.51 20.17 -0.62
C ALA A 229 -5.71 20.00 0.90
N ASN A 230 -5.95 18.78 1.38
CA ASN A 230 -6.07 18.49 2.82
C ASN A 230 -4.71 18.69 3.54
N GLY A 231 -3.59 18.46 2.84
CA GLY A 231 -2.23 18.75 3.32
C GLY A 231 -1.81 20.22 3.16
N GLY A 232 -2.69 21.08 2.62
CA GLY A 232 -2.39 22.48 2.32
C GLY A 232 -1.56 22.68 1.05
N LEU A 233 -1.49 21.69 0.17
CA LEU A 233 -0.84 21.81 -1.14
C LEU A 233 -1.83 22.33 -2.18
N SER A 234 -1.47 23.39 -2.88
CA SER A 234 -2.25 23.92 -4.01
C SER A 234 -1.78 23.28 -5.32
N ILE A 235 -2.73 22.88 -6.16
CA ILE A 235 -2.49 22.40 -7.53
C ILE A 235 -2.89 23.53 -8.46
N GLU A 236 -1.92 24.38 -8.81
CA GLU A 236 -2.17 25.57 -9.61
C GLU A 236 -2.46 25.21 -11.08
N PRO A 237 -3.61 25.62 -11.65
CA PRO A 237 -3.93 25.34 -13.06
C PRO A 237 -2.92 25.91 -14.06
N SER A 238 -2.20 26.98 -13.70
CA SER A 238 -1.13 27.55 -14.53
C SER A 238 0.10 26.66 -14.62
N GLN A 239 0.29 25.74 -13.67
CA GLN A 239 1.41 24.81 -13.63
C GLN A 239 1.00 23.38 -14.04
N PHE A 240 -0.21 22.96 -13.67
CA PHE A 240 -0.71 21.60 -13.90
C PHE A 240 -2.09 21.60 -14.60
N PRO A 241 -2.24 22.22 -15.79
CA PRO A 241 -3.53 22.33 -16.46
C PRO A 241 -4.17 20.97 -16.76
N GLU A 242 -3.39 19.98 -17.20
CA GLU A 242 -3.94 18.66 -17.55
C GLU A 242 -4.31 17.84 -16.33
N THR A 243 -3.54 17.95 -15.25
CA THR A 243 -3.88 17.36 -13.95
C THR A 243 -5.20 17.92 -13.44
N VAL A 244 -5.39 19.25 -13.50
CA VAL A 244 -6.64 19.89 -13.07
C VAL A 244 -7.82 19.46 -13.95
N ARG A 245 -7.66 19.41 -15.28
CA ARG A 245 -8.68 18.87 -16.21
C ARG A 245 -9.07 17.45 -15.81
N TRP A 246 -8.10 16.57 -15.65
CA TRP A 246 -8.32 15.17 -15.29
C TRP A 246 -8.99 15.04 -13.92
N MET A 247 -8.58 15.83 -12.92
CA MET A 247 -9.24 15.84 -11.61
C MET A 247 -10.71 16.25 -11.72
N LEU A 248 -11.03 17.29 -12.48
CA LEU A 248 -12.41 17.73 -12.70
C LEU A 248 -13.23 16.62 -13.34
N GLU A 249 -12.70 15.98 -14.37
CA GLU A 249 -13.37 14.89 -15.08
C GLU A 249 -13.59 13.65 -14.18
N VAL A 250 -12.56 13.20 -13.46
CA VAL A 250 -12.65 12.03 -12.57
C VAL A 250 -13.56 12.32 -11.37
N SER A 251 -13.55 13.53 -10.82
CA SER A 251 -14.39 13.91 -9.68
C SER A 251 -15.89 13.89 -9.99
N GLN A 252 -16.27 14.00 -11.27
CA GLN A 252 -17.66 13.97 -11.71
C GLN A 252 -18.20 12.55 -11.93
N ARG A 253 -17.35 11.52 -11.85
CA ARG A 253 -17.80 10.14 -12.00
C ARG A 253 -18.74 9.75 -10.85
N PRO A 254 -19.89 9.11 -11.12
CA PRO A 254 -20.81 8.70 -10.06
C PRO A 254 -20.15 7.82 -8.99
N SER A 255 -19.30 6.88 -9.41
CA SER A 255 -18.50 6.03 -8.53
C SER A 255 -17.59 6.83 -7.58
N VAL A 256 -16.99 7.92 -8.05
CA VAL A 256 -16.07 8.76 -7.28
C VAL A 256 -16.83 9.62 -6.28
N ILE A 257 -17.97 10.20 -6.69
CA ILE A 257 -18.86 10.98 -5.83
C ILE A 257 -19.40 10.09 -4.69
N SER A 258 -19.93 8.92 -5.05
CA SER A 258 -20.54 7.97 -4.11
C SER A 258 -19.54 7.25 -3.19
N SER A 259 -18.24 7.28 -3.53
CA SER A 259 -17.18 6.62 -2.74
C SER A 259 -16.74 7.39 -1.49
N LEU A 260 -17.18 8.63 -1.30
CA LEU A 260 -16.75 9.48 -0.18
C LEU A 260 -17.91 9.67 0.81
N PRO A 261 -17.89 9.00 1.98
CA PRO A 261 -18.89 9.19 3.02
C PRO A 261 -18.97 10.65 3.50
N GLU A 262 -20.15 11.05 3.97
CA GLU A 262 -20.40 12.41 4.46
C GLU A 262 -19.43 12.81 5.57
N GLU A 263 -19.13 11.91 6.52
CA GLU A 263 -18.18 12.17 7.59
C GLU A 263 -16.74 12.37 7.09
N ALA A 264 -16.35 11.68 6.02
CA ALA A 264 -15.05 11.86 5.39
C ALA A 264 -14.98 13.16 4.59
N ALA A 265 -16.07 13.52 3.90
CA ALA A 265 -16.21 14.78 3.19
C ALA A 265 -16.09 15.98 4.14
N LYS A 266 -16.79 15.96 5.28
CA LYS A 266 -16.69 16.98 6.33
C LYS A 266 -15.28 17.08 6.91
N SER A 267 -14.61 15.94 7.11
CA SER A 267 -13.23 15.91 7.58
C SER A 267 -12.25 16.52 6.57
N ALA A 268 -12.46 16.26 5.28
CA ALA A 268 -11.67 16.87 4.21
C ALA A 268 -11.95 18.38 4.08
N GLU A 269 -13.20 18.82 4.23
CA GLU A 269 -13.55 20.26 4.26
C GLU A 269 -12.86 20.99 5.42
N LEU A 270 -12.92 20.43 6.63
CA LEU A 270 -12.18 20.95 7.79
C LEU A 270 -10.67 21.03 7.50
N ALA A 271 -10.09 19.99 6.90
CA ALA A 271 -8.67 19.95 6.56
C ALA A 271 -8.25 21.08 5.60
N ARG A 272 -9.14 21.47 4.69
CA ARG A 272 -8.93 22.56 3.70
C ARG A 272 -9.27 23.95 4.26
N SER A 273 -9.88 24.02 5.43
CA SER A 273 -10.41 25.27 5.96
C SER A 273 -9.33 26.23 6.51
N PRO A 274 -9.56 27.56 6.44
CA PRO A 274 -8.73 28.54 7.16
C PRO A 274 -8.71 28.30 8.69
N PHE A 275 -9.74 27.66 9.23
CA PHE A 275 -9.84 27.34 10.65
C PHE A 275 -8.72 26.38 11.09
N LEU A 276 -8.44 25.30 10.35
CA LEU A 276 -7.33 24.41 10.68
C LEU A 276 -5.96 25.10 10.58
N ALA A 277 -5.79 26.01 9.61
CA ALA A 277 -4.60 26.85 9.53
C ALA A 277 -4.47 27.78 10.76
N LYS A 278 -5.58 28.35 11.24
CA LYS A 278 -5.64 29.15 12.47
C LYS A 278 -5.28 28.32 13.71
N ILE A 279 -5.78 27.08 13.83
CA ILE A 279 -5.39 26.13 14.91
C ILE A 279 -3.88 25.93 14.91
N ARG A 280 -3.28 25.58 13.77
CA ARG A 280 -1.82 25.36 13.66
C ARG A 280 -1.03 26.58 14.11
N LYS A 281 -1.39 27.77 13.60
CA LYS A 281 -0.74 29.03 13.98
C LYS A 281 -0.85 29.29 15.48
N HIS A 282 -2.03 29.04 16.06
CA HIS A 282 -2.27 29.23 17.48
C HIS A 282 -1.44 28.27 18.35
N LEU A 283 -1.37 26.98 17.96
CA LEU A 283 -0.56 25.99 18.67
C LEU A 283 0.95 26.30 18.60
N ALA A 284 1.43 26.81 17.46
CA ALA A 284 2.81 27.26 17.30
C ALA A 284 3.13 28.58 18.04
N THR A 285 2.12 29.34 18.43
CA THR A 285 2.29 30.59 19.19
C THR A 285 2.52 30.27 20.66
N PRO A 286 3.57 30.84 21.33
CA PRO A 286 3.78 30.62 22.75
C PRO A 286 2.55 31.06 23.56
N VAL A 287 2.25 30.33 24.64
CA VAL A 287 1.00 30.49 25.42
C VAL A 287 0.75 31.94 25.84
N ALA A 288 1.80 32.68 26.23
CA ALA A 288 1.70 34.08 26.64
C ALA A 288 1.24 35.06 25.55
N TYR A 289 1.24 34.63 24.27
CA TYR A 289 0.87 35.45 23.11
C TYR A 289 -0.33 34.87 22.35
N ARG A 290 -1.00 33.87 22.90
CA ARG A 290 -2.19 33.26 22.28
C ARG A 290 -3.38 34.21 22.40
N ASP A 291 -4.21 34.21 21.36
CA ASP A 291 -5.49 34.93 21.35
C ASP A 291 -6.48 34.21 22.29
N ASP A 292 -6.87 34.88 23.38
CA ASP A 292 -7.77 34.33 24.40
C ASP A 292 -9.16 34.01 23.83
N ALA A 293 -9.71 34.89 22.98
CA ALA A 293 -11.02 34.67 22.36
C ALA A 293 -10.99 33.44 21.45
N PHE A 294 -9.90 33.26 20.69
CA PHE A 294 -9.73 32.05 19.91
C PHE A 294 -9.47 30.81 20.76
N SER A 295 -8.82 30.96 21.92
CA SER A 295 -8.60 29.86 22.86
C SER A 295 -9.93 29.30 23.38
N GLU A 296 -10.90 30.17 23.71
CA GLU A 296 -12.25 29.76 24.11
C GLU A 296 -13.01 29.07 22.97
N GLU A 297 -12.97 29.63 21.76
CA GLU A 297 -13.55 29.00 20.55
C GLU A 297 -12.96 27.60 20.32
N LEU A 298 -11.63 27.47 20.47
CA LEU A 298 -10.91 26.22 20.29
C LEU A 298 -11.26 25.19 21.36
N GLN A 299 -11.48 25.61 22.61
CA GLN A 299 -11.91 24.72 23.69
C GLN A 299 -13.30 24.11 23.42
N GLN A 300 -14.25 24.91 22.91
CA GLN A 300 -15.58 24.42 22.55
C GLN A 300 -15.51 23.41 21.39
N PHE A 301 -14.73 23.73 20.36
CA PHE A 301 -14.50 22.82 19.24
C PHE A 301 -13.83 21.51 19.69
N ALA A 302 -12.81 21.61 20.56
CA ALA A 302 -12.11 20.47 21.13
C ALA A 302 -13.04 19.56 21.96
N ALA A 303 -13.94 20.13 22.76
CA ALA A 303 -14.91 19.36 23.55
C ALA A 303 -15.84 18.55 22.65
N GLY A 304 -16.38 19.16 21.58
CA GLY A 304 -17.23 18.45 20.61
C GLY A 304 -16.48 17.33 19.87
N MET A 305 -15.21 17.55 19.53
CA MET A 305 -14.38 16.49 18.95
C MET A 305 -14.13 15.34 19.93
N ARG A 306 -13.80 15.67 21.19
CA ARG A 306 -13.56 14.68 22.25
C ARG A 306 -14.78 13.77 22.44
N GLU A 307 -15.98 14.36 22.47
CA GLU A 307 -17.25 13.65 22.56
C GLU A 307 -17.46 12.74 21.34
N LYS A 308 -17.33 13.28 20.12
CA LYS A 308 -17.50 12.51 18.87
C LYS A 308 -16.52 11.32 18.79
N GLN A 309 -15.30 11.50 19.29
CA GLN A 309 -14.27 10.47 19.34
C GLN A 309 -14.43 9.52 20.53
N LYS A 310 -15.38 9.77 21.43
CA LYS A 310 -15.64 8.98 22.64
C LYS A 310 -14.40 8.79 23.50
N ILE A 311 -13.59 9.84 23.65
CA ILE A 311 -12.28 9.73 24.33
C ILE A 311 -12.44 9.29 25.78
N ASP A 312 -13.40 9.84 26.53
CA ASP A 312 -13.62 9.48 27.93
C ASP A 312 -14.04 8.00 28.07
N ALA A 313 -14.98 7.53 27.26
CA ALA A 313 -15.40 6.13 27.23
C ALA A 313 -14.25 5.19 26.82
N GLN A 314 -13.39 5.62 25.88
CA GLN A 314 -12.18 4.89 25.56
C GLN A 314 -11.30 4.79 26.80
N LEU A 315 -10.94 5.91 27.44
CA LEU A 315 -10.07 5.98 28.61
C LEU A 315 -10.58 5.15 29.79
N ALA A 316 -11.88 5.23 30.09
CA ALA A 316 -12.56 4.46 31.13
C ALA A 316 -12.60 2.94 30.88
N GLY A 317 -12.23 2.48 29.68
CA GLY A 317 -12.26 1.06 29.31
C GLY A 317 -13.65 0.56 28.92
N GLU A 318 -14.62 1.46 28.77
CA GLU A 318 -15.99 1.14 28.33
C GLU A 318 -16.02 0.70 26.86
N ILE A 319 -15.03 1.14 26.08
CA ILE A 319 -14.78 0.66 24.72
C ILE A 319 -13.73 -0.45 24.80
N SER A 320 -14.21 -1.68 24.96
CA SER A 320 -13.36 -2.87 24.85
C SER A 320 -13.00 -3.16 23.38
N PRO A 321 -11.87 -3.82 23.11
CA PRO A 321 -11.62 -4.43 21.81
C PRO A 321 -12.82 -5.31 21.46
N ARG A 322 -13.56 -4.93 20.41
CA ARG A 322 -14.68 -5.73 19.93
C ARG A 322 -14.15 -6.85 19.06
N LYS A 323 -14.89 -7.96 19.01
CA LYS A 323 -14.65 -8.95 17.97
C LYS A 323 -15.08 -8.40 16.63
N LEU A 324 -14.14 -8.23 15.71
CA LEU A 324 -14.47 -7.79 14.36
C LEU A 324 -15.35 -8.86 13.69
N PRO A 325 -16.38 -8.46 12.91
CA PRO A 325 -17.10 -9.40 12.06
C PRO A 325 -16.09 -10.19 11.25
N GLN A 326 -16.12 -11.52 11.38
CA GLN A 326 -15.23 -12.39 10.62
C GLN A 326 -15.90 -12.76 9.30
N PRO A 327 -15.13 -13.09 8.25
CA PRO A 327 -15.67 -13.65 7.02
C PRO A 327 -16.62 -14.80 7.34
N THR A 328 -17.81 -14.81 6.75
CA THR A 328 -18.75 -15.92 6.93
C THR A 328 -18.15 -17.18 6.31
N LEU A 329 -18.04 -18.25 7.11
CA LEU A 329 -17.70 -19.60 6.67
C LEU A 329 -18.79 -20.16 5.74
N GLY A 330 -18.80 -19.69 4.50
CA GLY A 330 -19.77 -20.00 3.46
C GLY A 330 -19.09 -20.60 2.23
N PRO A 331 -19.86 -21.25 1.33
CA PRO A 331 -19.30 -21.96 0.20
C PRO A 331 -18.43 -21.02 -0.65
N ILE A 332 -17.19 -21.45 -0.85
CA ILE A 332 -16.21 -20.81 -1.72
C ILE A 332 -16.81 -20.75 -3.12
N ALA A 333 -17.05 -19.54 -3.67
CA ALA A 333 -17.47 -19.38 -5.06
C ALA A 333 -16.47 -20.12 -5.97
N PRO A 334 -16.93 -20.90 -6.97
CA PRO A 334 -16.02 -21.66 -7.82
C PRO A 334 -14.98 -20.72 -8.45
N GLU A 335 -13.72 -21.15 -8.41
CA GLU A 335 -12.60 -20.40 -9.00
C GLU A 335 -12.91 -20.02 -10.45
N SER A 336 -12.83 -18.74 -10.78
CA SER A 336 -12.99 -18.31 -12.16
C SER A 336 -11.74 -18.70 -12.93
N LYS A 337 -11.85 -19.56 -13.95
CA LYS A 337 -10.70 -19.90 -14.79
C LYS A 337 -10.39 -18.75 -15.76
N LEU A 338 -9.15 -18.28 -15.76
CA LEU A 338 -8.65 -17.34 -16.76
C LEU A 338 -8.12 -18.08 -17.98
N GLU A 339 -8.58 -17.68 -19.17
CA GLU A 339 -7.91 -18.02 -20.43
C GLU A 339 -6.76 -17.03 -20.64
N SER A 340 -5.54 -17.55 -20.83
CA SER A 340 -4.39 -16.72 -21.20
C SER A 340 -4.34 -16.59 -22.72
N PRO A 341 -4.38 -15.39 -23.31
CA PRO A 341 -3.91 -15.23 -24.67
C PRO A 341 -2.42 -15.58 -24.68
N ALA A 342 -2.06 -16.66 -25.38
CA ALA A 342 -0.67 -17.04 -25.56
C ALA A 342 0.00 -16.01 -26.49
N VAL A 343 0.54 -14.94 -25.90
CA VAL A 343 1.44 -14.06 -26.62
C VAL A 343 2.85 -14.63 -26.41
N GLY A 344 3.40 -15.24 -27.46
CA GLY A 344 4.81 -15.62 -27.44
C GLY A 344 5.68 -14.37 -27.29
N LEU A 345 6.80 -14.48 -26.57
CA LEU A 345 7.76 -13.41 -26.28
C LEU A 345 7.91 -12.45 -27.48
N PRO A 346 7.33 -11.24 -27.44
CA PRO A 346 7.40 -10.31 -28.56
C PRO A 346 8.67 -9.46 -28.50
N ALA A 347 9.35 -9.41 -27.35
CA ALA A 347 10.50 -8.55 -27.15
C ALA A 347 11.79 -9.15 -27.70
N LYS A 348 12.36 -8.48 -28.70
CA LYS A 348 13.61 -8.89 -29.35
C LYS A 348 14.84 -8.43 -28.57
N THR A 349 14.66 -7.50 -27.64
CA THR A 349 15.75 -6.93 -26.83
C THR A 349 15.26 -6.65 -25.42
N LEU A 350 15.95 -7.26 -24.45
CA LEU A 350 15.71 -7.07 -23.03
C LEU A 350 16.98 -6.48 -22.40
N VAL A 351 16.86 -5.32 -21.78
CA VAL A 351 17.93 -4.70 -21.00
C VAL A 351 17.45 -4.52 -19.57
N LEU A 352 18.14 -5.13 -18.60
CA LEU A 352 17.84 -5.02 -17.18
C LEU A 352 18.84 -4.06 -16.52
N PHE A 353 18.35 -2.93 -16.07
CA PHE A 353 19.09 -2.03 -15.19
C PHE A 353 18.88 -2.49 -13.74
N GLY A 354 19.96 -2.81 -13.05
CA GLY A 354 19.92 -3.41 -11.72
C GLY A 354 20.99 -2.88 -10.80
N ALA A 355 20.77 -3.06 -9.50
CA ALA A 355 21.80 -2.80 -8.49
C ALA A 355 22.30 -4.13 -7.93
N ASP A 356 23.61 -4.33 -7.98
CA ASP A 356 24.24 -5.55 -7.46
C ASP A 356 24.00 -5.65 -5.95
N GLY A 357 23.67 -6.86 -5.47
CA GLY A 357 23.29 -7.11 -4.08
C GLY A 357 21.86 -6.68 -3.70
N SER A 358 21.12 -6.00 -4.58
CA SER A 358 19.71 -5.65 -4.32
C SER A 358 18.81 -6.89 -4.41
N PRO A 359 18.02 -7.22 -3.37
CA PRO A 359 17.08 -8.34 -3.43
C PRO A 359 15.98 -8.14 -4.48
N HIS A 360 15.66 -6.90 -4.82
CA HIS A 360 14.69 -6.57 -5.88
C HIS A 360 15.25 -6.80 -7.27
N THR A 361 16.55 -6.60 -7.47
CA THR A 361 17.23 -6.90 -8.73
C THR A 361 17.42 -8.40 -8.89
N LYS A 362 17.94 -9.06 -7.84
CA LYS A 362 18.19 -10.51 -7.85
C LYS A 362 16.96 -11.33 -8.23
N ARG A 363 15.79 -11.05 -7.63
CA ARG A 363 14.55 -11.79 -7.96
C ARG A 363 14.15 -11.70 -9.44
N ILE A 364 14.52 -10.62 -10.14
CA ILE A 364 14.28 -10.48 -11.58
C ILE A 364 15.33 -11.23 -12.40
N VAL A 365 16.60 -11.14 -12.02
CA VAL A 365 17.68 -11.93 -12.64
C VAL A 365 17.36 -13.43 -12.53
N ASP A 366 16.95 -13.90 -11.36
CA ASP A 366 16.56 -15.29 -11.13
C ASP A 366 15.33 -15.67 -11.97
N LEU A 367 14.34 -14.78 -12.07
CA LEU A 367 13.15 -15.01 -12.90
C LEU A 367 13.50 -15.12 -14.39
N MET A 368 14.31 -14.20 -14.91
CA MET A 368 14.74 -14.21 -16.31
C MET A 368 15.58 -15.46 -16.61
N THR A 369 16.43 -15.87 -15.68
CA THR A 369 17.22 -17.11 -15.76
C THR A 369 16.32 -18.34 -15.81
N LEU A 370 15.33 -18.42 -14.92
CA LEU A 370 14.34 -19.49 -14.92
C LEU A 370 13.63 -19.55 -16.27
N LEU A 371 13.10 -18.42 -16.74
CA LEU A 371 12.38 -18.32 -18.01
C LEU A 371 13.25 -18.59 -19.26
N GLY A 372 14.57 -18.74 -19.10
CA GLY A 372 15.51 -18.95 -20.20
C GLY A 372 15.61 -17.74 -21.12
N LEU A 373 15.45 -16.53 -20.57
CA LEU A 373 15.51 -15.29 -21.35
C LEU A 373 16.95 -14.80 -21.45
N GLU A 374 17.36 -14.44 -22.66
CA GLU A 374 18.59 -13.68 -22.88
C GLU A 374 18.33 -12.19 -22.64
N PHE A 375 19.24 -11.53 -21.93
CA PHE A 375 19.14 -10.10 -21.64
C PHE A 375 20.52 -9.47 -21.41
N GLU A 376 20.61 -8.18 -21.69
CA GLU A 376 21.75 -7.35 -21.31
C GLU A 376 21.55 -6.85 -19.87
N TYR A 377 22.53 -7.06 -18.99
CA TYR A 377 22.51 -6.49 -17.64
C TYR A 377 23.35 -5.22 -17.58
N GLN A 378 22.75 -4.13 -17.11
CA GLN A 378 23.44 -2.87 -16.84
C GLN A 378 23.42 -2.59 -15.33
N SER A 379 24.59 -2.74 -14.70
CA SER A 379 24.74 -2.42 -13.27
C SER A 379 24.66 -0.91 -13.06
N VAL A 380 24.00 -0.51 -11.96
CA VAL A 380 23.81 0.87 -11.53
C VAL A 380 24.35 0.99 -10.11
N ASP A 381 25.37 1.85 -9.93
CA ASP A 381 26.04 2.02 -8.63
C ASP A 381 25.22 2.94 -7.71
N LEU A 382 24.56 2.34 -6.72
CA LEU A 382 23.80 3.06 -5.70
C LEU A 382 24.67 3.90 -4.76
N ALA A 383 25.92 3.51 -4.51
CA ALA A 383 26.83 4.27 -3.64
C ALA A 383 27.28 5.58 -4.31
N ARG A 384 27.30 5.61 -5.64
CA ARG A 384 27.55 6.81 -6.45
C ARG A 384 26.28 7.59 -6.81
N ASN A 385 25.12 7.19 -6.27
CA ASN A 385 23.81 7.77 -6.61
C ASN A 385 23.51 7.74 -8.12
N GLU A 386 24.03 6.75 -8.86
CA GLU A 386 23.81 6.68 -10.32
C GLU A 386 22.33 6.52 -10.67
N ASN A 387 21.55 5.94 -9.77
CA ASN A 387 20.10 5.78 -9.89
C ASN A 387 19.35 7.12 -9.93
N MET A 388 19.97 8.21 -9.46
CA MET A 388 19.38 9.56 -9.48
C MET A 388 19.81 10.38 -10.69
N THR A 389 20.68 9.86 -11.55
CA THR A 389 21.13 10.56 -12.77
C THR A 389 19.98 10.78 -13.76
N PRO A 390 20.04 11.81 -14.62
CA PRO A 390 19.03 12.03 -15.66
C PRO A 390 18.81 10.81 -16.56
N ARG A 391 19.87 10.02 -16.83
CA ARG A 391 19.80 8.78 -17.62
C ARG A 391 18.88 7.75 -16.98
N ILE A 392 19.05 7.46 -15.68
CA ILE A 392 18.22 6.48 -14.98
C ILE A 392 16.83 7.06 -14.68
N ARG A 393 16.74 8.34 -14.29
CA ARG A 393 15.44 8.99 -14.03
C ARG A 393 14.53 9.07 -15.25
N ALA A 394 15.09 9.05 -16.47
CA ALA A 394 14.31 8.98 -17.70
C ALA A 394 13.53 7.65 -17.85
N ILE A 395 14.07 6.54 -17.34
CA ILE A 395 13.44 5.19 -17.43
C ILE A 395 12.84 4.73 -16.11
N SER A 396 13.23 5.35 -14.99
CA SER A 396 12.68 5.15 -13.66
C SER A 396 12.52 6.51 -12.98
N PRO A 397 11.35 7.17 -13.15
CA PRO A 397 11.04 8.48 -12.57
C PRO A 397 11.55 8.76 -11.15
N LEU A 398 11.42 7.75 -10.29
CA LEU A 398 11.76 7.80 -8.86
C LEU A 398 13.16 7.26 -8.55
N GLY A 399 13.98 6.95 -9.57
CA GLY A 399 15.31 6.38 -9.40
C GLY A 399 15.32 5.01 -8.73
N LYS A 400 14.22 4.25 -8.84
CA LYS A 400 14.09 2.91 -8.26
C LYS A 400 14.58 1.85 -9.24
N LEU A 401 15.17 0.79 -8.69
CA LEU A 401 15.67 -0.37 -9.43
C LEU A 401 15.01 -1.65 -8.90
N PRO A 402 14.89 -2.70 -9.72
CA PRO A 402 15.33 -2.79 -11.11
C PRO A 402 14.41 -2.07 -12.10
N VAL A 403 14.90 -1.89 -13.33
CA VAL A 403 14.14 -1.41 -14.50
C VAL A 403 14.42 -2.34 -15.67
N LEU A 404 13.37 -2.92 -16.25
CA LEU A 404 13.46 -3.65 -17.51
C LEU A 404 13.12 -2.71 -18.66
N VAL A 405 13.97 -2.64 -19.68
CA VAL A 405 13.64 -2.02 -20.96
C VAL A 405 13.36 -3.13 -21.98
N ALA A 406 12.11 -3.21 -22.44
CA ALA A 406 11.63 -4.20 -23.40
C ALA A 406 11.04 -3.52 -24.64
N ASP A 407 11.73 -3.64 -25.78
CA ASP A 407 11.45 -2.92 -27.04
C ASP A 407 11.20 -1.41 -26.85
N GLY A 408 12.09 -0.75 -26.11
CA GLY A 408 12.02 0.69 -25.86
C GLY A 408 11.00 1.13 -24.80
N MET A 409 10.20 0.21 -24.25
CA MET A 409 9.36 0.48 -23.08
C MET A 409 10.13 0.20 -21.80
N ALA A 410 10.28 1.22 -20.95
CA ALA A 410 10.78 1.04 -19.59
C ALA A 410 9.67 0.55 -18.65
N ILE A 411 9.99 -0.47 -17.86
CA ILE A 411 9.12 -1.11 -16.87
C ILE A 411 9.90 -1.16 -15.56
N PHE A 412 9.46 -0.42 -14.56
CA PHE A 412 10.04 -0.45 -13.22
C PHE A 412 9.08 -1.13 -12.24
N ASP A 413 9.55 -1.32 -11.00
CA ASP A 413 8.94 -2.17 -9.97
C ASP A 413 9.08 -3.68 -10.26
N SER A 414 9.69 -4.41 -9.33
CA SER A 414 10.00 -5.83 -9.56
C SER A 414 8.75 -6.70 -9.73
N GLY A 415 7.63 -6.39 -9.05
CA GLY A 415 6.39 -7.14 -9.24
C GLY A 415 5.83 -6.93 -10.64
N THR A 416 5.84 -5.68 -11.09
CA THR A 416 5.37 -5.29 -12.43
C THR A 416 6.24 -5.88 -13.55
N ILE A 417 7.56 -5.87 -13.38
CA ILE A 417 8.50 -6.53 -14.32
C ILE A 417 8.21 -8.03 -14.38
N ALA A 418 8.05 -8.68 -13.22
CA ALA A 418 7.77 -10.12 -13.19
C ALA A 418 6.46 -10.46 -13.90
N ASP A 419 5.40 -9.70 -13.66
CA ASP A 419 4.11 -9.91 -14.34
C ASP A 419 4.22 -9.75 -15.85
N PHE A 420 4.94 -8.72 -16.29
CA PHE A 420 5.18 -8.50 -17.70
C PHE A 420 5.90 -9.70 -18.31
N LEU A 421 7.04 -10.11 -17.74
CA LEU A 421 7.81 -11.26 -18.23
C LEU A 421 6.99 -12.57 -18.25
N LEU A 422 6.27 -12.87 -17.17
CA LEU A 422 5.44 -14.07 -17.06
C LEU A 422 4.28 -14.06 -18.07
N SER A 423 3.70 -12.89 -18.36
CA SER A 423 2.64 -12.77 -19.37
C SER A 423 3.13 -13.04 -20.80
N GLN A 424 4.42 -12.79 -21.07
CA GLN A 424 5.03 -13.00 -22.39
C GLN A 424 5.65 -14.40 -22.53
N ALA A 425 5.78 -15.15 -21.44
CA ALA A 425 6.45 -16.45 -21.41
C ALA A 425 5.52 -17.59 -20.91
N PRO A 426 4.27 -17.71 -21.42
CA PRO A 426 3.26 -18.61 -20.85
C PRO A 426 3.62 -20.10 -20.95
N ASN A 427 4.58 -20.46 -21.82
CA ASN A 427 5.00 -21.82 -22.09
C ASN A 427 6.39 -22.16 -21.52
N SER A 428 7.17 -21.21 -20.99
CA SER A 428 8.57 -21.48 -20.63
C SER A 428 8.77 -21.99 -19.21
N ILE A 429 7.90 -21.64 -18.24
CA ILE A 429 7.72 -22.38 -16.96
C ILE A 429 6.30 -22.13 -16.45
N ARG A 430 5.58 -23.25 -16.26
CA ARG A 430 4.41 -23.53 -15.41
C ARG A 430 3.37 -22.39 -15.21
N PRO A 431 2.08 -22.68 -15.43
CA PRO A 431 1.06 -21.65 -15.64
C PRO A 431 0.98 -20.67 -14.47
N ALA A 432 1.06 -19.37 -14.80
CA ALA A 432 0.60 -18.29 -13.93
C ALA A 432 -0.75 -18.68 -13.30
N PRO A 433 -1.03 -18.28 -12.05
CA PRO A 433 -2.25 -18.67 -11.37
C PRO A 433 -3.49 -18.37 -12.24
N ARG A 434 -4.15 -19.44 -12.70
CA ARG A 434 -5.25 -19.36 -13.67
C ARG A 434 -6.61 -19.11 -13.01
N SER A 435 -6.62 -18.56 -11.80
CA SER A 435 -7.84 -18.14 -11.11
C SER A 435 -7.67 -16.86 -10.31
N ASP A 436 -8.78 -16.16 -10.14
CA ASP A 436 -8.95 -14.98 -9.29
C ASP A 436 -8.30 -15.17 -7.91
N VAL A 437 -8.57 -16.31 -7.27
CA VAL A 437 -8.04 -16.67 -5.94
C VAL A 437 -6.54 -16.81 -5.94
N ARG A 438 -6.00 -17.51 -6.93
CA ARG A 438 -4.58 -17.82 -6.97
C ARG A 438 -3.75 -16.58 -7.30
N ILE A 439 -4.30 -15.66 -8.10
CA ILE A 439 -3.72 -14.32 -8.32
C ILE A 439 -3.72 -13.54 -7.00
N ALA A 440 -4.84 -13.51 -6.29
CA ALA A 440 -4.92 -12.83 -5.00
C ALA A 440 -3.93 -13.42 -3.98
N GLU A 441 -3.82 -14.74 -3.88
CA GLU A 441 -2.87 -15.43 -2.98
C GLU A 441 -1.42 -15.05 -3.30
N GLU A 442 -1.00 -15.14 -4.56
CA GLU A 442 0.35 -14.72 -5.00
C GLU A 442 0.63 -13.26 -4.63
N ARG A 443 -0.31 -12.38 -4.94
CA ARG A 443 -0.18 -10.95 -4.66
C ARG A 443 -0.13 -10.64 -3.17
N MET A 444 -0.93 -11.32 -2.35
CA MET A 444 -0.89 -11.17 -0.89
C MET A 444 0.46 -11.60 -0.31
N TRP A 445 1.07 -12.67 -0.83
CA TRP A 445 2.43 -13.05 -0.43
C TRP A 445 3.48 -11.98 -0.77
N LEU A 446 3.40 -11.41 -1.98
CA LEU A 446 4.31 -10.33 -2.40
C LEU A 446 4.08 -9.06 -1.58
N ALA A 447 2.82 -8.74 -1.27
CA ALA A 447 2.49 -7.58 -0.44
C ALA A 447 2.90 -7.78 1.03
N HIS A 448 2.88 -9.01 1.54
CA HIS A 448 3.43 -9.32 2.85
C HIS A 448 4.96 -9.18 2.89
N GLU A 449 5.66 -9.63 1.84
CA GLU A 449 7.12 -9.40 1.70
C GLU A 449 7.44 -7.91 1.63
N ALA A 450 6.64 -7.13 0.89
CA ALA A 450 6.77 -5.68 0.83
C ALA A 450 6.52 -5.00 2.19
N GLY A 451 5.56 -5.54 2.96
CA GLY A 451 5.17 -5.03 4.26
C GLY A 451 6.26 -5.12 5.34
N ILE A 452 7.27 -5.98 5.17
CA ILE A 452 8.37 -6.16 6.13
C ILE A 452 9.64 -5.34 5.79
N HIS A 453 9.63 -4.51 4.73
CA HIS A 453 10.80 -3.76 4.30
C HIS A 453 11.35 -2.81 5.38
N LYS A 454 10.46 -2.23 6.20
CA LYS A 454 10.87 -1.35 7.30
C LYS A 454 11.69 -2.11 8.34
N GLU A 455 11.23 -3.29 8.73
CA GLU A 455 11.92 -4.14 9.70
C GLU A 455 13.26 -4.62 9.16
N VAL A 456 13.32 -4.95 7.87
CA VAL A 456 14.58 -5.31 7.17
C VAL A 456 15.58 -4.16 7.23
N ALA A 457 15.16 -2.94 6.88
CA ALA A 457 16.03 -1.77 6.93
C ALA A 457 16.55 -1.50 8.36
N ILE A 458 15.73 -1.74 9.39
CA ILE A 458 16.14 -1.61 10.79
C ILE A 458 17.26 -2.60 11.15
N VAL A 459 17.10 -3.88 10.81
CA VAL A 459 18.09 -4.91 11.20
C VAL A 459 19.36 -4.89 10.38
N LEU A 460 19.32 -4.36 9.16
CA LEU A 460 20.51 -4.11 8.33
C LEU A 460 21.24 -2.82 8.71
N GLY A 461 20.64 -1.96 9.53
CA GLY A 461 21.18 -0.64 9.84
C GLY A 461 20.85 0.42 8.78
N ASP A 462 20.26 0.05 7.65
CA ASP A 462 19.89 0.90 6.51
C ASP A 462 18.63 1.77 6.72
N HIS A 463 18.20 1.96 7.97
CA HIS A 463 17.06 2.81 8.29
C HIS A 463 17.35 4.28 7.94
N LYS A 464 16.48 4.86 7.10
CA LYS A 464 16.55 6.27 6.69
C LYS A 464 15.60 7.13 7.51
N ASP A 465 15.97 8.38 7.76
CA ASP A 465 15.03 9.42 8.20
C ASP A 465 14.16 9.92 7.02
N PRO A 466 13.17 10.79 7.24
CA PRO A 466 12.35 11.36 6.16
C PRO A 466 13.14 12.12 5.09
N ASP A 467 14.37 12.57 5.40
CA ASP A 467 15.29 13.27 4.50
C ASP A 467 16.22 12.31 3.72
N GLY A 468 16.15 11.00 3.98
CA GLY A 468 16.98 10.01 3.33
C GLY A 468 18.40 9.87 3.90
N ASN A 469 18.70 10.52 5.04
CA ASN A 469 20.00 10.46 5.70
C ASN A 469 20.16 9.17 6.52
N VAL A 470 21.39 8.62 6.52
CA VAL A 470 21.78 7.37 7.23
C VAL A 470 22.28 7.66 8.66
N HIS A 471 22.39 8.94 9.05
CA HIS A 471 22.97 9.37 10.32
C HIS A 471 21.91 9.63 11.40
N LYS A 472 21.23 8.59 11.87
CA LYS A 472 20.41 8.66 13.09
C LYS A 472 21.23 8.25 14.33
N PRO A 473 20.94 8.78 15.55
CA PRO A 473 21.34 8.11 16.79
C PRO A 473 20.88 6.64 16.77
N PRO A 474 21.66 5.72 17.38
CA PRO A 474 21.34 4.29 17.36
C PRO A 474 19.92 4.05 17.86
N LEU A 475 19.15 3.26 17.10
CA LEU A 475 17.82 2.84 17.52
C LEU A 475 17.87 2.19 18.90
N ALA A 476 16.83 2.39 19.71
CA ALA A 476 16.75 1.73 21.00
C ALA A 476 16.77 0.21 20.79
N VAL A 477 17.48 -0.53 21.66
CA VAL A 477 17.58 -2.01 21.59
C VAL A 477 16.19 -2.65 21.41
N ARG A 478 15.20 -2.17 22.16
CA ARG A 478 13.80 -2.60 22.09
C ARG A 478 13.18 -2.49 20.68
N GLN A 479 13.55 -1.48 19.90
CA GLN A 479 13.06 -1.29 18.52
C GLN A 479 13.63 -2.34 17.57
N VAL A 480 14.92 -2.65 17.70
CA VAL A 480 15.58 -3.70 16.91
C VAL A 480 15.04 -5.08 17.27
N GLU A 481 14.82 -5.35 18.57
CA GLU A 481 14.17 -6.57 19.05
C GLU A 481 12.76 -6.73 18.48
N PHE A 482 11.96 -5.66 18.47
CA PHE A 482 10.60 -5.68 17.92
C PHE A 482 10.59 -5.92 16.40
N ALA A 483 11.49 -5.26 15.66
CA ALA A 483 11.65 -5.49 14.23
C ALA A 483 12.07 -6.94 13.93
N SER A 484 13.01 -7.47 14.71
CA SER A 484 13.45 -8.87 14.61
C SER A 484 12.32 -9.86 14.91
N ALA A 485 11.51 -9.60 15.93
CA ALA A 485 10.36 -10.42 16.27
C ALA A 485 9.32 -10.45 15.13
N ARG A 486 9.04 -9.29 14.51
CA ARG A 486 8.14 -9.21 13.35
C ARG A 486 8.67 -9.96 12.13
N LEU A 487 9.97 -9.86 11.85
CA LEU A 487 10.61 -10.66 10.80
C LEU A 487 10.47 -12.15 11.07
N ARG A 488 10.74 -12.58 12.30
CA ARG A 488 10.53 -13.97 12.73
C ARG A 488 9.09 -14.42 12.48
N THR A 489 8.09 -13.65 12.93
CA THR A 489 6.67 -13.97 12.69
C THR A 489 6.34 -14.09 11.19
N ALA A 490 6.89 -13.21 10.35
CA ALA A 490 6.69 -13.28 8.91
C ALA A 490 7.26 -14.58 8.30
N PHE A 491 8.47 -14.98 8.70
CA PHE A 491 9.10 -16.22 8.24
C PHE A 491 8.52 -17.49 8.89
N GLU A 492 7.92 -17.40 10.08
CA GLU A 492 7.13 -18.49 10.66
C GLU A 492 5.90 -18.80 9.80
N LYS A 493 5.29 -17.79 9.14
CA LYS A 493 4.23 -18.02 8.15
C LYS A 493 4.75 -18.70 6.89
N VAL A 494 5.92 -18.30 6.40
CA VAL A 494 6.60 -18.97 5.27
C VAL A 494 6.87 -20.43 5.62
N SER A 495 7.47 -20.68 6.80
CA SER A 495 7.75 -22.02 7.33
C SER A 495 6.49 -22.88 7.45
N ALA A 496 5.39 -22.31 7.97
CA ALA A 496 4.10 -22.97 8.09
C ALA A 496 3.48 -23.33 6.74
N ALA A 497 3.53 -22.43 5.75
CA ALA A 497 3.03 -22.68 4.40
C ALA A 497 3.79 -23.82 3.70
N LEU A 498 5.05 -24.02 4.05
CA LEU A 498 5.93 -25.07 3.52
C LEU A 498 5.77 -26.43 4.21
N ASN A 499 4.90 -26.57 5.23
CA ASN A 499 4.67 -27.88 5.87
C ASN A 499 4.11 -28.92 4.89
N ASP A 500 3.22 -28.49 4.01
CA ASP A 500 2.49 -29.36 3.08
C ASP A 500 2.76 -29.03 1.61
N ARG A 501 3.71 -28.13 1.34
CA ARG A 501 4.02 -27.60 0.01
C ARG A 501 5.52 -27.61 -0.27
N SER A 502 5.89 -27.81 -1.52
CA SER A 502 7.29 -27.72 -1.94
C SER A 502 7.77 -26.26 -2.12
N PHE A 503 6.84 -25.37 -2.42
CA PHE A 503 7.04 -23.95 -2.69
C PHE A 503 5.83 -23.18 -2.15
N LEU A 504 5.93 -21.86 -2.02
CA LEU A 504 4.90 -21.06 -1.35
C LEU A 504 3.53 -21.14 -2.06
N MET A 505 3.56 -21.25 -3.39
CA MET A 505 2.37 -21.38 -4.23
C MET A 505 2.03 -22.84 -4.62
N GLY A 506 2.64 -23.84 -3.97
CA GLY A 506 2.30 -25.26 -4.15
C GLY A 506 3.50 -26.16 -4.51
N ALA A 507 3.35 -26.99 -5.54
CA ALA A 507 4.37 -27.97 -5.94
C ALA A 507 5.47 -27.40 -6.85
N ALA A 508 5.31 -26.16 -7.33
CA ALA A 508 6.20 -25.54 -8.30
C ALA A 508 6.69 -24.17 -7.82
N ILE A 509 7.94 -23.84 -8.18
CA ILE A 509 8.52 -22.53 -7.95
C ILE A 509 7.68 -21.44 -8.63
N SER A 510 7.54 -20.31 -7.93
CA SER A 510 6.82 -19.12 -8.38
C SER A 510 7.65 -17.87 -8.13
N PHE A 511 7.21 -16.72 -8.65
CA PHE A 511 7.86 -15.44 -8.35
C PHE A 511 7.83 -15.09 -6.86
N VAL A 512 6.82 -15.57 -6.13
CA VAL A 512 6.74 -15.47 -4.67
C VAL A 512 7.97 -16.08 -4.00
N ASP A 513 8.39 -17.27 -4.45
CA ASP A 513 9.55 -17.95 -3.89
C ASP A 513 10.84 -17.15 -4.11
N LEU A 514 11.01 -16.54 -5.29
CA LEU A 514 12.15 -15.69 -5.59
C LEU A 514 12.17 -14.41 -4.73
N ALA A 515 11.01 -13.79 -4.54
CA ALA A 515 10.87 -12.59 -3.72
C ALA A 515 11.24 -12.86 -2.26
N TRP A 516 10.73 -13.94 -1.66
CA TRP A 516 11.04 -14.31 -0.28
C TRP A 516 12.47 -14.87 -0.11
N SER A 517 12.97 -15.65 -1.08
CA SER A 517 14.32 -16.22 -1.01
C SER A 517 15.38 -15.13 -1.09
N SER A 518 15.28 -14.21 -2.05
CA SER A 518 16.18 -13.06 -2.16
C SER A 518 16.15 -12.17 -0.90
N ARG A 519 14.99 -12.08 -0.24
CA ARG A 519 14.88 -11.38 1.04
C ARG A 519 15.62 -12.09 2.17
N LEU A 520 15.46 -13.40 2.28
CA LEU A 520 16.19 -14.19 3.28
C LEU A 520 17.71 -14.11 3.07
N GLU A 521 18.16 -14.15 1.83
CA GLU A 521 19.58 -13.96 1.48
C GLU A 521 20.13 -12.61 1.94
N ASN A 522 19.36 -11.54 1.73
CA ASN A 522 19.71 -10.20 2.17
C ASN A 522 19.86 -10.11 3.71
N LEU A 523 19.15 -10.95 4.46
CA LEU A 523 19.22 -11.00 5.93
C LEU A 523 20.30 -11.95 6.47
N ARG A 524 20.96 -12.79 5.65
CA ARG A 524 21.85 -13.87 6.12
C ARG A 524 23.00 -13.40 7.01
N SER A 525 23.51 -12.20 6.80
CA SER A 525 24.62 -11.62 7.58
C SER A 525 24.19 -11.01 8.93
N THR A 526 22.90 -11.05 9.25
CA THR A 526 22.33 -10.49 10.49
C THR A 526 22.04 -11.57 11.52
N ALA A 527 22.04 -11.20 12.80
CA ALA A 527 21.69 -12.11 13.90
C ALA A 527 20.26 -12.68 13.76
N ILE A 528 19.31 -11.90 13.21
CA ILE A 528 17.97 -12.43 12.92
C ILE A 528 18.02 -13.43 11.77
N GLY A 529 18.80 -13.19 10.71
CA GLY A 529 18.98 -14.12 9.59
C GLY A 529 19.43 -15.52 10.02
N GLU A 530 20.40 -15.60 10.94
CA GLU A 530 20.85 -16.88 11.52
C GLU A 530 19.69 -17.61 12.23
N GLN A 531 18.85 -16.89 12.96
CA GLN A 531 17.68 -17.48 13.62
C GLN A 531 16.62 -17.92 12.60
N LEU A 532 16.39 -17.16 11.53
CA LEU A 532 15.43 -17.53 10.48
C LEU A 532 15.81 -18.85 9.80
N LEU A 533 17.11 -19.10 9.63
CA LEU A 533 17.63 -20.37 9.08
C LEU A 533 17.44 -21.57 10.03
N THR A 534 17.08 -21.35 11.30
CA THR A 534 16.71 -22.45 12.21
C THR A 534 15.24 -22.85 12.12
N LEU A 535 14.42 -22.04 11.45
CA LEU A 535 13.00 -22.36 11.27
C LEU A 535 12.83 -23.59 10.39
N LYS A 536 11.89 -24.45 10.77
CA LYS A 536 11.53 -25.67 10.01
C LYS A 536 11.27 -25.33 8.54
N ASN A 537 11.69 -26.22 7.63
CA ASN A 537 11.53 -26.12 6.17
C ASN A 537 12.30 -24.98 5.47
N ILE A 538 12.72 -23.92 6.17
CA ILE A 538 13.32 -22.72 5.54
C ILE A 538 14.65 -23.04 4.82
N PRO A 539 15.65 -23.71 5.42
CA PRO A 539 16.91 -24.02 4.72
C PRO A 539 16.71 -24.90 3.49
N GLU A 540 15.93 -25.98 3.64
CA GLU A 540 15.67 -26.93 2.54
C GLU A 540 14.89 -26.29 1.40
N TRP A 541 13.92 -25.42 1.70
CA TRP A 541 13.19 -24.65 0.70
C TRP A 541 14.10 -23.67 -0.04
N GLN A 542 14.96 -22.93 0.68
CA GLN A 542 15.89 -22.00 0.05
C GLN A 542 16.88 -22.72 -0.89
N GLU A 543 17.38 -23.88 -0.48
CA GLU A 543 18.26 -24.72 -1.30
C GLU A 543 17.52 -25.31 -2.51
N ARG A 544 16.21 -25.62 -2.37
CA ARG A 544 15.35 -26.02 -3.48
C ARG A 544 15.14 -24.87 -4.48
N VAL A 545 14.90 -23.65 -4.02
CA VAL A 545 14.78 -22.46 -4.87
C VAL A 545 16.07 -22.24 -5.66
N ALA A 546 17.23 -22.27 -5.00
CA ALA A 546 18.53 -22.13 -5.66
C ALA A 546 18.75 -23.19 -6.75
N ARG A 547 18.46 -24.46 -6.45
CA ARG A 547 18.58 -25.56 -7.43
C ARG A 547 17.70 -25.38 -8.66
N GLU A 548 16.47 -24.90 -8.52
CA GLU A 548 15.61 -24.63 -9.68
C GLU A 548 16.21 -23.54 -10.58
N VAL A 549 16.75 -22.47 -10.00
CA VAL A 549 17.41 -21.38 -10.74
C VAL A 549 18.69 -21.89 -11.43
N ASP A 550 19.54 -22.63 -10.72
CA ASP A 550 20.81 -23.15 -11.23
C ASP A 550 20.65 -24.27 -12.27
N SER A 551 19.55 -25.03 -12.22
CA SER A 551 19.26 -26.05 -13.23
C SER A 551 19.08 -25.48 -14.64
N ARG A 552 18.89 -24.16 -14.76
CA ARG A 552 18.70 -23.43 -16.02
C ARG A 552 19.93 -22.66 -16.48
N THR A 553 20.89 -22.38 -15.59
CA THR A 553 22.20 -21.81 -15.99
C THR A 553 23.10 -22.82 -16.70
N SER A 554 22.73 -24.11 -16.66
CA SER A 554 23.53 -25.24 -17.13
C SER A 554 23.04 -25.87 -18.45
N VAL A 555 22.23 -25.17 -19.27
CA VAL A 555 21.97 -25.59 -20.65
C VAL A 555 23.09 -25.07 -21.56
N PRO A 556 23.96 -25.92 -22.14
CA PRO A 556 24.94 -25.50 -23.12
C PRO A 556 24.27 -25.32 -24.48
N GLY A 557 24.60 -24.22 -25.17
CA GLY A 557 24.27 -23.96 -26.55
C GLY A 557 24.91 -22.68 -27.04
#